data_AF-A0A520IQR4-F1
#
_entry.id   AF-A0A520IQR4-F1
#
_cell.length_a   1.000
_cell.length_b   1.000
_cell.length_c   1.000
_cell.angle_alpha   90.00
_cell.angle_beta   90.00
_cell.angle_gamma   90.00
#
_symmetry.space_group_name_H-M   'P 1'
#
loop_
_entity.id
_entity.type
_entity.pdbx_description
1 polymer ?
#
loop_
_entity_poly.entity_id
_entity_poly.type
_entity_poly.pdbx_seq_one_letter_code
_entity_poly.pdbx_strand_id
1 'polypeptide(L)'
;MTWSGEPHCDHEAAAALAEAVARRAHCGLFQYLVWGWTVPDLTERLRGARIVSIATASGRPRQRRAMAYHRSQRGGRIVGARENFRLPDAMIRLMDRPNTLLLETPHAP
;
A
#
# COMPACT_ATOMS: atom_id res chain seq x y z
N MET A 1 -5.18 4.12 -2.34
CA MET A 1 -4.43 3.76 -3.57
C MET A 1 -2.95 3.58 -3.22
N THR A 2 -2.11 3.12 -4.13
CA THR A 2 -0.66 3.00 -3.91
C THR A 2 -0.02 4.40 -3.79
N TRP A 3 1.10 4.51 -3.08
CA TRP A 3 1.89 5.74 -3.03
C TRP A 3 2.53 6.05 -4.38
N SER A 4 2.57 7.32 -4.78
CA SER A 4 3.16 7.74 -6.07
C SER A 4 4.67 7.55 -6.13
N GLY A 5 5.35 7.36 -4.99
CA GLY A 5 6.78 7.07 -4.91
C GLY A 5 7.15 5.59 -4.82
N GLU A 6 6.22 4.68 -5.14
CA GLU A 6 6.43 3.23 -5.11
C GLU A 6 7.46 2.76 -6.14
N PRO A 7 8.32 1.78 -5.82
CA PRO A 7 9.37 1.28 -6.72
C PRO A 7 8.86 0.31 -7.81
N HIS A 8 7.54 0.25 -8.07
CA HIS A 8 6.93 -0.68 -9.01
C HIS A 8 6.07 0.09 -10.02
N CYS A 9 6.30 -0.10 -11.31
CA CYS A 9 5.66 0.69 -12.37
C CYS A 9 4.13 0.64 -12.34
N ASP A 10 3.53 -0.54 -12.09
CA ASP A 10 2.07 -0.65 -11.97
C ASP A 10 1.50 0.17 -10.80
N HIS A 11 2.27 0.33 -9.71
CA HIS A 11 1.86 1.13 -8.56
C HIS A 11 1.97 2.63 -8.85
N GLU A 12 3.02 3.05 -9.57
CA GLU A 12 3.18 4.43 -10.04
C GLU A 12 2.02 4.80 -10.97
N ALA A 13 1.70 3.95 -11.95
CA ALA A 13 0.59 4.14 -12.87
C ALA A 13 -0.76 4.19 -12.15
N ALA A 14 -1.00 3.29 -11.20
CA ALA A 14 -2.22 3.29 -10.39
C ALA A 14 -2.35 4.55 -9.52
N ALA A 15 -1.25 5.07 -8.98
CA ALA A 15 -1.23 6.32 -8.22
C ALA A 15 -1.56 7.52 -9.12
N ALA A 16 -0.94 7.63 -10.29
CA ALA A 16 -1.20 8.70 -11.25
C ALA A 16 -2.66 8.70 -11.73
N LEU A 17 -3.23 7.52 -12.01
CA LEU A 17 -4.64 7.40 -12.37
C LEU A 17 -5.56 7.84 -11.23
N ALA A 18 -5.26 7.41 -10.00
CA ALA A 18 -6.04 7.77 -8.82
C ALA A 18 -6.06 9.29 -8.58
N GLU A 19 -4.92 9.96 -8.75
CA GLU A 19 -4.82 11.41 -8.62
C GLU A 19 -5.68 12.14 -9.66
N ALA A 20 -5.66 11.67 -10.92
CA ALA A 20 -6.52 12.23 -11.97
C ALA A 20 -8.01 12.04 -11.66
N VAL A 21 -8.40 10.85 -11.18
CA VAL A 21 -9.79 10.55 -10.79
C VAL A 21 -10.20 11.40 -9.59
N ALA A 22 -9.36 11.52 -8.57
CA ALA A 22 -9.66 12.29 -7.35
C ALA A 22 -9.90 13.77 -7.66
N ARG A 23 -9.07 14.36 -8.54
CA ARG A 23 -9.28 15.73 -9.02
C ARG A 23 -10.61 15.89 -9.76
N ARG A 24 -10.93 14.97 -10.67
CA ARG A 24 -12.17 15.03 -11.47
C ARG A 24 -13.42 14.80 -10.63
N ALA A 25 -13.33 13.96 -9.59
CA ALA A 25 -14.44 13.62 -8.71
C ALA A 25 -14.54 14.54 -7.47
N HIS A 26 -13.60 15.48 -7.29
CA HIS A 26 -13.50 16.35 -6.12
C HIS A 26 -13.52 15.58 -4.79
N CYS A 27 -12.77 14.48 -4.71
CA CYS A 27 -12.70 13.65 -3.51
C CYS A 27 -11.27 13.56 -2.96
N GLY A 28 -11.18 13.27 -1.65
CA GLY A 28 -9.91 13.04 -1.00
C GLY A 28 -9.26 11.74 -1.43
N LEU A 29 -7.95 11.79 -1.63
CA LEU A 29 -7.14 10.63 -1.98
C LEU A 29 -6.17 10.32 -0.84
N PHE A 30 -6.24 9.06 -0.39
CA PHE A 30 -5.31 8.48 0.56
C PHE A 30 -4.46 7.42 -0.13
N GLN A 31 -3.15 7.54 0.05
CA GLN A 31 -2.15 6.64 -0.50
C GLN A 31 -1.59 5.73 0.61
N TYR A 32 -1.45 4.45 0.30
CA TYR A 32 -0.85 3.43 1.16
C TYR A 32 0.49 3.02 0.55
N LEU A 33 1.50 2.90 1.41
CA LEU A 33 2.80 2.38 1.03
C LEU A 33 2.68 0.86 0.97
N VAL A 34 2.66 0.30 -0.22
CA VAL A 34 2.74 -1.15 -0.40
C VAL A 34 4.21 -1.54 -0.23
N TRP A 35 5.08 -1.09 -1.12
CA TRP A 35 6.53 -1.32 -1.05
C TRP A 35 7.29 -0.11 -0.52
N GLY A 36 6.65 1.06 -0.35
CA GLY A 36 7.32 2.29 0.10
C GLY A 36 8.21 2.10 1.33
N TRP A 37 7.85 1.22 2.27
CA TRP A 37 8.64 0.90 3.47
C TRP A 37 10.04 0.31 3.20
N THR A 38 10.28 -0.21 1.99
CA THR A 38 11.57 -0.77 1.57
C THR A 38 12.42 0.24 0.80
N VAL A 39 11.90 1.44 0.53
CA VAL A 39 12.63 2.47 -0.22
C VAL A 39 13.65 3.14 0.71
N PRO A 40 14.92 3.28 0.27
CA PRO A 40 15.89 4.12 0.98
C PRO A 40 15.37 5.55 1.19
N ASP A 41 15.80 6.17 2.29
CA ASP A 41 15.51 7.57 2.62
C ASP A 41 14.02 7.92 2.65
N LEU A 42 13.17 6.93 2.96
CA LEU A 42 11.71 7.11 2.98
C LEU A 42 11.29 8.28 3.88
N THR A 43 11.94 8.43 5.04
CA THR A 43 11.66 9.52 5.99
C THR A 43 11.87 10.89 5.34
N GLU A 44 12.99 11.08 4.64
CA GLU A 44 13.30 12.29 3.87
C GLU A 44 12.30 12.50 2.73
N ARG A 45 11.96 11.45 1.98
CA ARG A 45 11.00 11.52 0.87
C ARG A 45 9.59 11.89 1.33
N LEU A 46 9.22 11.54 2.56
CA LEU A 46 7.92 11.84 3.16
C LEU A 46 7.94 13.07 4.07
N ARG A 47 9.04 13.82 4.10
CA ARG A 47 9.16 15.03 4.91
C ARG A 47 8.08 16.03 4.51
N GLY A 48 7.25 16.44 5.47
CA GLY A 48 6.14 17.36 5.25
C GLY A 48 4.86 16.70 4.70
N ALA A 49 4.86 15.40 4.44
CA ALA A 49 3.64 14.69 4.06
C ALA A 49 2.64 14.65 5.22
N ARG A 50 1.35 14.78 4.91
CA ARG A 50 0.27 14.59 5.87
C ARG A 50 0.01 13.10 6.06
N ILE A 51 0.15 12.62 7.28
CA ILE A 51 -0.05 11.20 7.63
C ILE A 51 -1.35 11.05 8.41
N VAL A 52 -2.21 10.15 7.94
CA VAL A 52 -3.41 9.71 8.65
C VAL A 52 -3.16 8.35 9.26
N SER A 53 -3.42 8.22 10.55
CA SER A 53 -3.34 6.97 11.29
C SER A 53 -4.75 6.46 11.56
N ILE A 54 -5.10 5.31 11.00
CA ILE A 54 -6.40 4.68 11.20
C ILE A 54 -6.24 3.51 12.16
N ALA A 55 -7.02 3.47 13.24
CA ALA A 55 -7.06 2.34 14.15
C ALA A 55 -7.66 1.12 13.45
N THR A 56 -6.88 0.04 13.31
CA THR A 56 -7.25 -1.18 12.59
C THR A 56 -7.25 -2.43 13.46
N ALA A 57 -6.95 -2.29 14.76
CA ALA A 57 -6.82 -3.41 15.69
C ALA A 57 -8.06 -4.35 15.71
N SER A 58 -9.27 -3.79 15.73
CA SER A 58 -10.52 -4.57 15.73
C SER A 58 -10.78 -5.31 14.41
N GLY A 59 -10.21 -4.81 13.30
CA GLY A 59 -10.34 -5.40 11.96
C GLY A 59 -9.36 -6.54 11.67
N ARG A 60 -8.35 -6.77 12.52
CA ARG A 60 -7.26 -7.72 12.28
C ARG A 60 -7.72 -9.14 11.91
N PRO A 61 -8.72 -9.76 12.58
CA PRO A 61 -9.17 -11.10 12.20
C PRO A 61 -9.68 -11.15 10.75
N ARG A 62 -10.43 -10.11 10.33
CA ARG A 62 -10.94 -9.99 8.95
C ARG A 62 -9.82 -9.77 7.96
N GLN A 63 -8.85 -8.90 8.29
CA GLN A 63 -7.70 -8.62 7.43
C GLN A 63 -6.81 -9.85 7.23
N ARG A 64 -6.54 -10.62 8.29
CA ARG A 64 -5.79 -11.89 8.20
C ARG A 64 -6.51 -12.92 7.33
N ARG A 65 -7.85 -13.04 7.48
CA ARG A 65 -8.66 -13.90 6.64
C ARG A 65 -8.61 -13.47 5.16
N ALA A 66 -8.73 -12.18 4.89
CA ALA A 66 -8.57 -11.63 3.53
C ALA A 66 -7.21 -12.00 2.94
N MET A 67 -6.11 -11.78 3.68
CA MET A 67 -4.76 -12.12 3.24
C MET A 67 -4.58 -13.62 2.94
N ALA A 68 -5.26 -14.51 3.67
CA ALA A 68 -5.18 -15.96 3.44
C ALA A 68 -5.73 -16.39 2.07
N TYR A 69 -6.61 -15.59 1.45
CA TYR A 69 -7.12 -15.88 0.10
C TYR A 69 -6.08 -15.60 -1.00
N HIS A 70 -5.05 -14.78 -0.75
CA HIS A 70 -3.98 -14.47 -1.70
C HIS A 70 -2.90 -15.57 -1.75
N ARG A 71 -3.30 -16.82 -1.99
CA ARG A 71 -2.43 -18.00 -1.89
C ARG A 71 -1.18 -17.90 -2.76
N SER A 72 -1.29 -17.43 -4.00
CA SER A 72 -0.13 -17.25 -4.91
C SER A 72 0.88 -16.22 -4.41
N GLN A 73 0.43 -15.21 -3.65
CA GLN A 73 1.31 -14.18 -3.08
C GLN A 73 1.98 -14.63 -1.77
N ARG A 74 1.56 -15.77 -1.22
CA ARG A 74 2.08 -16.37 0.02
C ARG A 74 3.00 -17.56 -0.24
N GLY A 75 3.60 -17.62 -1.45
CA GLY A 75 4.45 -18.74 -1.87
C GLY A 75 3.68 -19.93 -2.45
N GLY A 76 2.38 -19.77 -2.73
CA GLY A 76 1.63 -20.73 -3.52
C GLY A 76 2.15 -20.78 -4.97
N ARG A 77 2.14 -21.97 -5.58
CA ARG A 77 2.66 -22.17 -6.94
C ARG A 77 1.84 -21.38 -7.95
N ILE A 78 2.50 -20.57 -8.76
CA ILE A 78 1.93 -19.99 -9.97
C ILE A 78 2.29 -20.91 -11.13
N VAL A 79 1.28 -21.49 -11.79
CA VAL A 79 1.52 -22.42 -12.92
C VAL A 79 2.16 -21.63 -14.06
N GLY A 80 3.36 -22.05 -14.47
CA GLY A 80 4.12 -21.42 -15.56
C GLY A 80 5.13 -20.35 -15.12
N ALA A 81 5.20 -19.98 -13.84
CA ALA A 81 6.20 -19.05 -13.35
C ALA A 81 7.58 -19.72 -13.21
N ARG A 82 8.64 -19.06 -13.69
CA ARG A 82 10.03 -19.50 -13.49
C ARG A 82 10.43 -19.46 -12.02
N GLU A 83 9.97 -18.44 -11.29
CA GLU A 83 10.15 -18.27 -9.86
C GLU A 83 8.79 -17.92 -9.23
N ASN A 84 8.53 -18.45 -8.03
CA ASN A 84 7.33 -18.10 -7.30
C ASN A 84 7.60 -16.84 -6.49
N PHE A 85 6.80 -15.81 -6.71
CA PHE A 85 6.78 -14.65 -5.83
C PHE A 85 6.26 -15.05 -4.44
N ARG A 86 6.91 -14.52 -3.39
CA ARG A 86 6.42 -14.60 -2.02
C ARG A 86 6.55 -13.22 -1.38
N LEU A 87 5.43 -12.70 -0.89
CA LEU A 87 5.41 -11.45 -0.15
C LEU A 87 6.27 -11.60 1.12
N PRO A 88 7.20 -10.66 1.40
CA PRO A 88 8.03 -10.73 2.60
C PRO A 88 7.19 -10.77 3.88
N ASP A 89 7.56 -11.65 4.82
CA ASP A 89 6.82 -11.80 6.07
C ASP A 89 6.79 -10.48 6.89
N ALA A 90 7.81 -9.64 6.74
CA ALA A 90 7.86 -8.31 7.36
C ALA A 90 6.70 -7.41 6.91
N MET A 91 6.31 -7.47 5.63
CA MET A 91 5.17 -6.73 5.09
C MET A 91 3.85 -7.30 5.57
N ILE A 92 3.74 -8.64 5.62
CA ILE A 92 2.54 -9.31 6.16
C ILE A 92 2.29 -8.88 7.62
N ARG A 93 3.36 -8.76 8.42
CA ARG A 93 3.28 -8.32 9.83
C ARG A 93 2.87 -6.86 10.02
N LEU A 94 2.82 -6.03 8.96
CA LEU A 94 2.25 -4.68 9.08
C LEU A 94 0.77 -4.73 9.49
N MET A 95 0.04 -5.79 9.12
CA MET A 95 -1.36 -6.00 9.54
C MET A 95 -1.50 -6.27 11.04
N ASP A 96 -0.42 -6.67 11.72
CA ASP A 96 -0.43 -6.90 13.17
C ASP A 96 -0.26 -5.60 13.96
N ARG A 97 -0.01 -4.47 13.29
CA ARG A 97 0.07 -3.14 13.93
C ARG A 97 -1.32 -2.67 14.35
N PRO A 98 -1.43 -1.86 15.42
CA PRO A 98 -2.73 -1.37 15.89
C PRO A 98 -3.35 -0.35 14.94
N ASN A 99 -2.51 0.29 14.12
CA ASN A 99 -2.90 1.30 13.17
C ASN A 99 -2.34 1.00 11.78
N THR A 100 -3.08 1.42 10.75
CA THR A 100 -2.58 1.55 9.38
C THR A 100 -2.32 3.01 9.08
N LEU A 101 -1.15 3.30 8.53
CA LEU A 101 -0.76 4.66 8.14
C LEU A 101 -1.07 4.87 6.65
N LEU A 102 -1.68 6.01 6.35
CA LEU A 102 -1.96 6.48 5.00
C LEU A 102 -1.36 7.87 4.81
N LEU A 103 -0.90 8.17 3.60
CA LEU A 103 -0.56 9.51 3.19
C LEU A 103 -1.80 10.19 2.61
N GLU A 104 -2.12 11.36 3.13
CA GLU A 104 -3.14 12.22 2.53
C GLU A 104 -2.48 13.05 1.42
N THR A 105 -2.97 12.92 0.19
CA THR A 105 -2.51 13.79 -0.90
C THR A 105 -3.21 15.14 -0.79
N PRO A 106 -2.47 16.27 -0.81
CA PRO A 106 -3.09 17.58 -0.89
C PRO A 106 -4.05 17.62 -2.07
N HIS A 107 -5.23 18.22 -1.90
CA HIS A 107 -6.06 18.52 -3.06
C HIS A 107 -5.28 19.55 -3.87
N ALA A 108 -4.86 19.17 -5.08
CA ALA A 108 -4.38 20.16 -6.03
C ALA A 108 -5.55 21.13 -6.26
N PRO A 109 -5.34 22.45 -6.10
CA PRO A 109 -6.37 23.45 -6.34
C PRO A 109 -6.90 23.40 -7.78
#